data_AF-A0A243SJF4-F1
#
_entry.id   AF-A0A243SJF4-F1
#
_cell.length_a   1.000
_cell.length_b   1.000
_cell.length_c   1.000
_cell.angle_alpha   90.00
_cell.angle_beta   90.00
_cell.angle_gamma   90.00
#
_symmetry.space_group_name_H-M   'P 1'
#
loop_
_entity.id
_entity.type
_entity.pdbx_description
1 polymer ?
#
loop_
_entity_poly.entity_id
_entity_poly.type
_entity_poly.pdbx_seq_one_letter_code
_entity_poly.pdbx_strand_id
1 'polypeptide(L)'
;MSIIIKPIVTEKVTKESEVLNRFGFVVDRKANKVQIKKAVEVAYGVTIVSVNTMNVRPDRTTKYTKSGLISGKTNAIKKAIVQVQEGETIDFYNNI
;
A
#
# COMPACT_ATOMS: atom_id res chain seq x y z
N MET A 1 -4.24 -15.11 6.80
CA MET A 1 -3.39 -14.46 5.79
C MET A 1 -3.88 -13.02 5.65
N SER A 2 -3.09 -12.05 6.11
CA SER A 2 -3.50 -10.64 6.15
C SER A 2 -3.43 -10.00 4.76
N ILE A 3 -4.50 -9.33 4.34
CA ILE A 3 -4.57 -8.65 3.03
C ILE A 3 -3.79 -7.34 3.07
N ILE A 4 -3.84 -6.63 4.21
CA ILE A 4 -3.12 -5.38 4.45
C ILE A 4 -1.79 -5.73 5.11
N ILE A 5 -0.69 -5.26 4.53
CA ILE A 5 0.66 -5.52 5.03
C ILE A 5 1.17 -4.31 5.82
N LYS A 6 1.09 -3.10 5.25
CA LYS A 6 1.51 -1.84 5.90
C LYS A 6 0.95 -0.61 5.19
N PRO A 7 0.82 0.54 5.87
CA PRO A 7 0.52 1.82 5.22
C PRO A 7 1.71 2.33 4.38
N ILE A 8 1.43 3.17 3.39
CA ILE A 8 2.43 3.86 2.56
C ILE A 8 2.50 5.32 3.01
N VAL A 9 3.62 5.68 3.64
CA VAL A 9 3.90 7.05 4.05
C VAL A 9 4.96 7.63 3.09
N THR A 10 4.52 8.51 2.21
CA THR A 10 5.37 9.24 1.25
C THR A 10 4.75 10.61 1.03
N GLU A 11 5.55 11.64 0.72
CA GLU A 11 5.06 13.01 0.49
C GLU A 11 3.87 13.08 -0.48
N LYS A 12 3.92 12.28 -1.56
CA LYS A 12 2.83 12.20 -2.54
C LYS A 12 1.53 11.68 -1.92
N VAL A 13 1.60 10.59 -1.16
CA VAL A 13 0.40 9.98 -0.55
C VAL A 13 -0.15 10.90 0.54
N THR A 14 0.70 11.56 1.32
CA THR A 14 0.28 12.56 2.31
C THR A 14 -0.48 13.70 1.65
N LYS A 15 0.04 14.26 0.54
CA LYS A 15 -0.65 15.30 -0.23
C LYS A 15 -1.99 14.83 -0.80
N GLU A 16 -2.06 13.59 -1.30
CA GLU A 16 -3.32 13.02 -1.79
C GLU A 16 -4.33 12.75 -0.67
N SER A 17 -3.86 12.42 0.53
CA SER A 17 -4.70 12.25 1.71
C SER A 17 -5.38 13.56 2.12
N GLU A 18 -4.64 14.67 2.15
CA GLU A 18 -5.14 15.98 2.56
C GLU A 18 -6.15 16.56 1.55
N VAL A 19 -5.90 16.39 0.25
CA VAL A 19 -6.72 17.03 -0.79
C VAL A 19 -7.91 16.16 -1.20
N LEU A 20 -7.73 14.83 -1.24
CA LEU A 20 -8.68 13.90 -1.90
C LEU A 20 -9.17 12.77 -0.98
N ASN A 21 -8.81 12.74 0.30
CA ASN A 21 -9.12 11.65 1.24
C ASN A 21 -8.67 10.28 0.71
N ARG A 22 -7.47 10.24 0.11
CA ARG A 22 -6.89 9.02 -0.46
C ARG A 22 -5.74 8.51 0.39
N PHE A 23 -5.82 7.24 0.75
CA PHE A 23 -4.85 6.57 1.62
C PHE A 23 -4.15 5.44 0.87
N GLY A 24 -2.84 5.29 1.11
CA GLY A 24 -2.00 4.30 0.45
C GLY A 24 -1.68 3.12 1.35
N PHE A 25 -1.80 1.90 0.81
CA PHE A 25 -1.47 0.65 1.49
C PHE A 25 -0.63 -0.27 0.61
N VAL A 26 0.29 -1.01 1.24
CA VAL A 26 0.90 -2.20 0.66
C VAL A 26 0.02 -3.39 1.01
N VAL A 27 -0.40 -4.12 -0.03
CA VAL A 27 -1.34 -5.24 0.09
C VAL A 27 -0.78 -6.52 -0.50
N ASP A 28 -1.38 -7.65 -0.15
CA ASP A 28 -1.04 -8.95 -0.75
C ASP A 28 -1.24 -8.91 -2.28
N ARG A 29 -0.26 -9.46 -3.01
CA ARG A 29 -0.26 -9.45 -4.48
C ARG A 29 -1.40 -10.25 -5.10
N LYS A 30 -1.93 -11.25 -4.40
CA LYS A 30 -3.05 -12.07 -4.86
C LYS A 30 -4.42 -11.45 -4.52
N ALA A 31 -4.47 -10.42 -3.68
CA ALA A 31 -5.72 -9.78 -3.29
C ALA A 31 -6.37 -9.01 -4.46
N ASN A 32 -7.68 -9.15 -4.60
CA ASN A 32 -8.50 -8.37 -5.53
C ASN A 32 -9.03 -7.09 -4.87
N LYS A 33 -9.58 -6.17 -5.68
CA LYS A 33 -10.08 -4.87 -5.17
C LYS A 33 -11.22 -5.03 -4.14
N VAL A 34 -12.08 -6.03 -4.31
CA VAL A 34 -13.22 -6.29 -3.41
C VAL A 34 -12.74 -6.76 -2.05
N GLN A 35 -11.73 -7.62 -2.01
CA GLN A 35 -11.09 -8.12 -0.79
C GLN A 35 -10.35 -6.98 -0.07
N ILE A 36 -9.63 -6.14 -0.80
CA ILE A 36 -8.93 -4.98 -0.23
C ILE A 36 -9.94 -4.01 0.39
N LYS A 37 -11.04 -3.72 -0.32
CA LYS A 37 -12.13 -2.88 0.19
C LYS A 37 -12.63 -3.41 1.55
N LYS A 38 -13.12 -4.65 1.57
CA LYS A 38 -13.63 -5.29 2.81
C LYS A 38 -12.59 -5.32 3.93
N ALA A 39 -11.33 -5.62 3.61
CA ALA A 39 -10.27 -5.70 4.62
C ALA A 39 -10.00 -4.34 5.28
N VAL A 40 -9.99 -3.26 4.51
CA VAL A 40 -9.74 -1.91 5.04
C VAL A 40 -10.97 -1.39 5.79
N GLU A 41 -12.18 -1.64 5.30
CA GLU A 41 -13.43 -1.28 6.00
C GLU A 41 -13.51 -1.97 7.38
N VAL A 42 -13.18 -3.26 7.45
CA VAL A 42 -13.19 -4.01 8.73
C VAL A 42 -12.05 -3.58 9.65
N ALA A 43 -10.86 -3.29 9.12
CA ALA A 43 -9.70 -2.95 9.94
C ALA A 43 -9.78 -1.55 10.55
N TYR A 44 -10.37 -0.59 9.83
CA TYR A 44 -10.38 0.82 10.23
C TYR A 44 -11.78 1.37 10.52
N GLY A 45 -12.85 0.59 10.29
CA GLY A 45 -14.23 1.02 10.55
C GLY A 45 -14.70 2.16 9.65
N VAL A 46 -14.10 2.32 8.47
CA VAL A 46 -14.41 3.39 7.51
C VAL A 46 -15.14 2.85 6.28
N THR A 47 -15.83 3.73 5.57
CA THR A 47 -16.54 3.45 4.33
C THR A 47 -15.68 3.81 3.13
N ILE A 48 -15.48 2.86 2.20
CA ILE A 48 -14.62 3.06 1.04
C ILE A 48 -15.44 3.28 -0.23
N VAL A 49 -15.18 4.41 -0.88
CA VAL A 49 -15.84 4.78 -2.15
C VAL A 49 -15.18 4.05 -3.32
N SER A 50 -13.85 4.13 -3.42
CA SER A 50 -13.12 3.59 -4.57
C SER A 50 -11.78 2.96 -4.16
N VAL A 51 -11.34 1.96 -4.94
CA VAL A 51 -10.06 1.26 -4.73
C VAL A 51 -9.31 1.15 -6.05
N ASN A 52 -8.09 1.67 -6.06
CA ASN A 52 -7.18 1.64 -7.19
C ASN A 52 -5.93 0.83 -6.81
N THR A 53 -5.62 -0.20 -7.59
CA THR A 53 -4.49 -1.11 -7.30
C THR A 53 -3.44 -1.00 -8.38
N MET A 54 -2.17 -1.07 -7.99
CA MET A 54 -1.02 -1.04 -8.89
C MET A 54 -0.02 -2.12 -8.48
N ASN A 55 0.42 -2.94 -9.44
CA ASN A 55 1.50 -3.90 -9.23
C ASN A 55 2.83 -3.21 -9.48
N VAL A 56 3.73 -3.25 -8.48
CA VAL A 56 5.06 -2.65 -8.57
C VAL A 56 6.08 -3.74 -8.82
N ARG A 57 6.91 -3.52 -9.84
CA ARG A 57 8.00 -4.45 -10.20
C ARG A 57 9.06 -4.48 -9.09
N PRO A 58 9.78 -5.59 -8.94
CA PRO A 58 10.95 -5.63 -8.08
C PRO A 58 12.10 -4.86 -8.74
N ASP A 59 12.87 -4.15 -7.93
CA ASP A 59 14.10 -3.52 -8.38
C ASP A 59 15.21 -4.57 -8.39
N ARG A 60 15.84 -4.71 -9.54
CA ARG A 60 16.97 -5.63 -9.74
C ARG A 60 18.24 -4.82 -9.60
N THR A 61 19.09 -5.25 -8.67
CA THR A 61 20.37 -4.58 -8.42
C THR A 61 21.48 -5.59 -8.62
N THR A 62 22.55 -5.12 -9.25
CA THR A 62 23.75 -5.91 -9.50
C THR A 62 24.91 -5.18 -8.84
N LYS A 63 25.63 -5.86 -7.95
CA LYS A 63 26.78 -5.30 -7.23
C LYS A 63 28.03 -6.09 -7.60
N TYR A 64 29.09 -5.35 -7.92
CA TYR A 64 30.42 -5.91 -8.12
C TYR A 64 31.15 -5.92 -6.78
N THR A 65 31.41 -7.10 -6.26
CA THR A 65 32.15 -7.30 -5.00
C THR A 65 33.49 -7.97 -5.28
N LYS A 66 34.41 -7.96 -4.31
CA LYS A 66 35.73 -8.61 -4.45
C LYS A 66 35.63 -10.11 -4.75
N SER A 67 34.53 -10.77 -4.33
CA SER A 67 34.26 -12.19 -4.56
C SER A 67 33.49 -12.47 -5.85
N GLY A 68 33.18 -11.44 -6.64
CA GLY A 68 32.45 -11.56 -7.91
C GLY A 68 31.16 -10.73 -7.97
N LEU A 69 30.36 -11.03 -9.00
CA LEU A 69 29.12 -10.32 -9.32
C LEU A 69 27.95 -10.91 -8.52
N ILE A 70 27.32 -10.08 -7.68
CA ILE A 70 26.14 -10.45 -6.91
C ILE A 70 24.91 -9.79 -7.55
N SER A 71 23.95 -10.60 -7.96
CA SER A 71 22.64 -10.12 -8.41
C SER A 71 21.58 -10.37 -7.34
N GLY A 72 20.78 -9.35 -7.04
CA GLY A 72 19.70 -9.40 -6.07
C GLY A 72 18.46 -8.69 -6.60
N LYS A 73 17.30 -9.08 -6.06
CA LYS A 73 16.03 -8.40 -6.36
C LYS A 73 15.29 -8.07 -5.07
N THR A 74 14.63 -6.92 -5.04
CA THR A 74 13.67 -6.62 -3.96
C THR A 74 12.38 -7.42 -4.16
N ASN A 75 11.54 -7.46 -3.12
CA ASN A 75 10.23 -8.09 -3.24
C ASN A 75 9.30 -7.19 -4.06
N ALA A 76 8.66 -7.77 -5.07
CA ALA A 76 7.56 -7.12 -5.76
C ALA A 76 6.39 -6.92 -4.79
N ILE A 77 5.70 -5.79 -4.90
CA ILE A 77 4.57 -5.45 -4.03
C ILE A 77 3.36 -5.04 -4.86
N LYS A 78 2.18 -5.08 -4.26
CA LYS A 78 0.99 -4.44 -4.80
C LYS A 78 0.66 -3.24 -3.91
N LYS A 79 0.51 -2.07 -4.52
CA LYS A 79 0.04 -0.85 -3.88
C LYS A 79 -1.46 -0.72 -4.09
N ALA A 80 -2.18 -0.33 -3.05
CA ALA A 80 -3.58 0.03 -3.12
C ALA A 80 -3.73 1.48 -2.66
N ILE A 81 -4.37 2.30 -3.49
CA ILE A 81 -4.85 3.63 -3.12
C ILE A 81 -6.35 3.49 -2.89
N VAL A 82 -6.79 3.77 -1.68
CA VAL A 82 -8.20 3.68 -1.28
C VAL A 82 -8.72 5.09 -1.05
N GLN A 83 -9.91 5.37 -1.55
CA GLN A 83 -10.62 6.62 -1.31
C GLN A 83 -11.69 6.37 -0.26
N VAL A 84 -11.61 7.12 0.83
CA VAL A 84 -12.54 7.06 1.95
C VAL A 84 -13.69 8.03 1.70
N GLN A 85 -14.85 7.76 2.32
CA GLN A 85 -15.99 8.68 2.29
C GLN A 85 -15.63 10.03 2.92
N GLU A 86 -16.25 11.09 2.42
CA GLU A 86 -16.04 12.44 2.96
C GLU A 86 -16.46 12.50 4.44
N GLY A 87 -15.59 13.06 5.28
CA GLY A 87 -15.81 13.20 6.72
C GLY A 87 -15.20 12.08 7.57
N GLU A 88 -14.77 10.98 6.97
CA GLU A 88 -14.06 9.90 7.66
C GLU A 88 -12.56 9.96 7.35
N THR A 89 -11.73 9.74 8.36
CA THR A 89 -10.27 9.74 8.22
C THR A 89 -9.68 8.46 8.79
N ILE A 90 -8.62 7.98 8.16
CA ILE A 90 -7.85 6.85 8.67
C ILE A 90 -6.70 7.40 9.50
N ASP A 91 -6.71 7.10 10.80
CA ASP A 91 -5.56 7.37 11.66
C ASP A 91 -4.56 6.22 11.58
N PHE A 92 -3.38 6.50 11.03
CA PHE A 92 -2.29 5.53 10.96
C PHE A 92 -1.51 5.37 12.26
N TYR A 93 -1.64 6.30 13.21
CA TYR A 93 -0.82 6.37 14.42
C TYR A 93 -1.47 5.67 15.64
N ASN A 94 -2.76 5.34 15.58
CA ASN A 94 -3.46 4.61 16.65
C ASN A 94 -3.06 3.13 16.78
N ASN A 95 -2.11 2.63 15.98
CA ASN A 95 -1.64 1.23 16.00
C ASN A 95 -0.12 1.11 16.23
N ILE A 96 0.52 2.12 16.85
CA ILE A 96 1.88 2.01 17.38
C ILE A 96 1.84 1.57 18.84
#